data_AF-A0A2M7RT18-F1
#
_entry.id   AF-A0A2M7RT18-F1
#
_cell.length_a   1.000
_cell.length_b   1.000
_cell.length_c   1.000
_cell.angle_alpha   90.00
_cell.angle_beta   90.00
_cell.angle_gamma   90.00
#
_symmetry.space_group_name_H-M   'P 1'
#
loop_
_entity.id
_entity.type
_entity.pdbx_description
1 polymer ?
#
loop_
_entity_poly.entity_id
_entity_poly.type
_entity_poly.pdbx_seq_one_letter_code
_entity_poly.pdbx_strand_id
1 'polypeptide(L)' 'MNIQVLKSKIHRVKITEADLNYIGSITIDETLMDAANIIEGEKVQIVNLNNGE' A
#
# COMPACT_ATOMS: atom_id res chain seq x y z
N MET A 1 -26.04 -6.95 7.49
CA MET A 1 -25.10 -7.53 6.50
C MET A 1 -24.07 -6.46 6.19
N ASN A 2 -22.77 -6.77 6.34
CA ASN A 2 -21.69 -5.83 6.07
C ASN A 2 -20.98 -6.24 4.78
N ILE A 3 -20.73 -5.29 3.88
CA ILE A 3 -20.06 -5.51 2.59
C ILE A 3 -18.67 -4.86 2.69
N GLN A 4 -17.63 -5.59 2.27
CA GLN A 4 -16.29 -5.02 2.12
C GLN A 4 -16.13 -4.51 0.69
N VAL A 5 -15.70 -3.26 0.57
CA VAL A 5 -15.43 -2.60 -0.70
C VAL A 5 -14.02 -2.04 -0.70
N LEU A 6 -13.39 -1.98 -1.87
CA LEU A 6 -12.11 -1.30 -2.04
C LEU A 6 -12.34 0.22 -1.93
N LYS A 7 -11.75 0.85 -0.91
CA LYS A 7 -11.82 2.31 -0.73
C LYS A 7 -10.98 3.03 -1.79
N SER A 8 -9.73 2.62 -1.97
CA SER A 8 -8.78 3.28 -2.88
C SER A 8 -7.68 2.34 -3.34
N LYS A 9 -6.90 2.75 -4.35
CA LYS A 9 -5.75 2.01 -4.86
C LYS A 9 -4.65 2.94 -5.36
N ILE A 10 -3.41 2.52 -5.18
CA ILE A 10 -2.25 3.07 -5.89
C ILE A 10 -1.83 2.04 -6.94
N HIS A 11 -1.89 2.39 -8.23
CA HIS A 11 -1.75 1.42 -9.31
C HIS A 11 -0.36 1.45 -9.94
N ARG A 12 0.29 0.27 -10.04
CA ARG A 12 1.57 0.04 -10.75
C ARG A 12 2.71 0.96 -10.32
N VAL A 13 2.89 1.11 -9.02
CA VAL A 13 4.06 1.77 -8.45
C VAL A 13 5.27 0.84 -8.42
N LYS A 14 6.45 1.43 -8.24
CA LYS A 14 7.73 0.74 -8.14
C LYS A 14 8.18 0.71 -6.68
N ILE A 15 8.65 -0.45 -6.23
CA ILE A 15 9.35 -0.58 -4.95
C ILE A 15 10.66 0.21 -5.04
N THR A 16 10.82 1.20 -4.16
CA THR A 16 12.04 2.03 -4.08
C THR A 16 13.09 1.40 -3.16
N GLU A 17 12.66 0.74 -2.09
CA GLU A 17 13.51 0.12 -1.08
C GLU A 17 12.80 -1.11 -0.48
N ALA A 18 13.59 -2.11 -0.09
CA ALA A 18 13.12 -3.29 0.64
C ALA A 18 14.23 -3.77 1.59
N ASP A 19 13.95 -3.71 2.89
CA ASP A 19 14.86 -4.16 3.94
C ASP A 19 14.14 -5.16 4.86
N LEU A 20 14.76 -6.33 5.04
CA LEU A 20 14.25 -7.40 5.89
C LEU A 20 14.25 -7.02 7.38
N ASN A 21 15.16 -6.13 7.78
CA ASN A 21 15.33 -5.71 9.18
C ASN A 21 14.58 -4.42 9.49
N TYR A 22 13.90 -3.82 8.51
CA TYR A 22 13.09 -2.63 8.73
C TYR A 22 11.91 -2.97 9.64
N ILE A 23 11.83 -2.30 10.79
CA ILE A 23 10.75 -2.47 11.76
C ILE A 23 9.64 -1.51 11.39
N GLY A 24 8.60 -2.01 10.74
CA GLY A 24 7.44 -1.22 10.33
C GLY A 24 6.50 -2.01 9.42
N SER A 25 5.51 -1.31 8.85
CA SER A 25 4.64 -1.84 7.81
C SER A 25 5.25 -1.57 6.42
N ILE A 26 4.65 -0.66 5.66
CA ILE A 26 5.20 -0.15 4.40
C ILE A 26 5.22 1.38 4.48
N THR A 27 6.27 1.98 3.94
CA THR A 27 6.35 3.44 3.81
C THR A 27 5.85 3.83 2.43
N ILE A 28 4.93 4.79 2.37
CA ILE A 28 4.35 5.31 1.13
C ILE A 28 4.64 6.82 1.11
N ASP A 29 4.97 7.36 -0.05
CA ASP A 29 5.11 8.81 -0.24
C ASP A 29 3.79 9.52 0.12
N GLU A 30 3.89 10.60 0.90
CA GLU A 30 2.75 11.39 1.38
C GLU A 30 1.85 11.85 0.22
N THR A 31 2.44 12.23 -0.93
CA THR A 31 1.67 12.66 -2.10
C THR A 31 0.82 11.54 -2.70
N LEU A 32 1.29 10.29 -2.62
CA LEU A 32 0.52 9.13 -3.06
C LEU A 32 -0.57 8.76 -2.06
N MET A 33 -0.29 8.91 -0.77
CA MET A 33 -1.27 8.71 0.30
C MET A 33 -2.43 9.70 0.16
N ASP A 34 -2.13 10.98 -0.04
CA ASP A 34 -3.12 12.03 -0.25
C ASP A 34 -3.95 11.77 -1.51
N ALA A 35 -3.30 11.45 -2.62
CA ALA A 35 -3.98 11.17 -3.89
C ALA A 35 -4.90 9.93 -3.81
N ALA A 36 -4.53 8.94 -3.00
CA ALA A 36 -5.32 7.72 -2.78
C ALA A 36 -6.20 7.79 -1.52
N ASN A 37 -6.25 8.92 -0.81
CA ASN A 37 -6.99 9.08 0.44
C ASN A 37 -6.70 7.96 1.47
N ILE A 38 -5.42 7.62 1.64
CA ILE A 38 -4.93 6.63 2.63
C ILE A 38 -4.41 7.37 3.86
N ILE A 39 -4.76 6.89 5.05
CA ILE A 39 -4.24 7.44 6.31
C ILE A 39 -3.16 6.54 6.93
N GLU A 40 -2.32 7.09 7.80
CA GLU A 40 -1.33 6.33 8.55
C GLU A 40 -2.00 5.24 9.40
N GLY A 41 -1.45 4.02 9.37
CA GLY A 41 -2.00 2.86 10.08
C GLY A 41 -3.23 2.23 9.42
N GLU A 42 -3.66 2.71 8.24
CA GLU A 42 -4.76 2.09 7.50
C GLU A 42 -4.38 0.67 7.03
N LYS A 43 -5.33 -0.27 7.12
CA LYS A 43 -5.14 -1.62 6.61
C LYS A 43 -5.05 -1.57 5.08
N VAL A 44 -3.94 -2.07 4.55
CA VAL A 44 -3.66 -2.13 3.11
C VAL A 44 -3.53 -3.56 2.62
N GLN A 45 -3.66 -3.74 1.31
CA GLN A 45 -3.34 -4.98 0.60
C GLN A 45 -2.26 -4.67 -0.45
N ILE A 46 -1.21 -5.50 -0.48
CA ILE A 46 -0.09 -5.36 -1.39
C ILE A 46 -0.18 -6.54 -2.37
N VAL A 47 -0.04 -6.25 -3.66
CA VAL A 47 0.06 -7.26 -4.72
C VAL A 47 1.25 -6.92 -5.61
N ASN A 48 2.07 -7.92 -5.89
CA ASN A 48 3.30 -7.82 -6.65
C ASN A 48 3.12 -8.43 -8.05
N LEU A 49 3.12 -7.55 -9.05
CA LEU A 49 2.95 -7.94 -10.44
C LEU A 49 4.12 -8.74 -11.03
N ASN A 50 5.30 -8.71 -10.40
CA ASN A 50 6.50 -9.35 -10.94
C ASN A 50 6.57 -10.85 -10.61
N ASN A 51 6.02 -11.27 -9.47
CA ASN A 51 6.06 -12.65 -8.99
C ASN A 51 4.67 -13.24 -8.65
N GLY A 52 3.61 -12.42 -8.69
CA GLY A 52 2.23 -12.85 -8.44
C GLY A 52 1.85 -12.96 -6.96
N GLU A 53 2.72 -12.49 -6.05
CA GLU A 53 2.42 -12.39 -4.61
C GLU A 53 1.42 -11.28 -4.27
#